data_AF-B9DMK3-F1
#
_entry.id   AF-B9DMK3-F1
#
_cell.length_a   1.000
_cell.length_b   1.000
_cell.length_c   1.000
_cell.angle_alpha   90.00
_cell.angle_beta   90.00
_cell.angle_gamma   90.00
#
_symmetry.space_group_name_H-M   'P 1'
#
loop_
_entity.id
_entity.type
_entity.pdbx_description
1 polymer ?
#
loop_
_entity_poly.entity_id
_entity_poly.type
_entity_poly.pdbx_seq_one_letter_code
_entity_poly.pdbx_strand_id
1 'polypeptide(L)'
;MELLNGSFITIFQGVMLFIIAKIILNMKYAAKDLLYILLIILSGSICYYFFNRFALFIVILAAIFYFYKKVKLYSFLTIIGSILILYLSSMASLLMFLLFDIRSFNIIIVNLVYVLIFASVSIVCSLFLRYLIKILRQSYLSTNKIYITIVALFLFFTFIILFSFMPSSIDKSSTFKLVIVVYVAFILAIVILVIVISISVLREMRYKRQMQEIDHYYKYTLRIEKINNDMRKFRHDYINILLSMSEYIRDDDMPGLKSYFD
;
A
#
# COMPACT_ATOMS: atom_id res chain seq x y z
N MET A 1 27.49 23.95 -21.79
CA MET A 1 26.77 23.09 -20.82
C MET A 1 25.25 23.30 -20.90
N GLU A 2 24.69 23.47 -22.11
CA GLU A 2 23.24 23.42 -22.37
C GLU A 2 22.83 21.99 -22.79
N LEU A 3 23.39 20.98 -22.12
CA LEU A 3 23.42 19.62 -22.67
C LEU A 3 22.09 18.87 -22.54
N LEU A 4 21.05 19.53 -22.06
CA LEU A 4 19.68 19.06 -22.00
C LEU A 4 18.76 20.25 -22.20
N ASN A 5 17.97 20.26 -23.27
CA ASN A 5 16.91 21.23 -23.43
C ASN A 5 15.93 21.00 -22.26
N GLY A 6 15.99 21.84 -21.20
CA GLY A 6 15.28 21.58 -19.94
C GLY A 6 13.78 21.40 -20.13
N SER A 7 13.23 22.01 -21.18
CA SER A 7 11.87 21.81 -21.67
C SER A 7 11.57 20.37 -22.08
N PHE A 8 12.48 19.67 -22.77
CA PHE A 8 12.30 18.28 -23.18
C PHE A 8 12.27 17.33 -21.97
N ILE A 9 13.20 17.48 -21.02
CA ILE A 9 13.21 16.64 -19.82
C ILE A 9 11.96 16.86 -18.98
N THR A 10 11.56 18.11 -18.77
CA THR A 10 10.38 18.42 -17.95
C THR A 10 9.11 17.82 -18.55
N ILE A 11 8.95 17.89 -19.88
CA ILE A 11 7.84 17.23 -20.57
C ILE A 11 7.93 15.71 -20.41
N PHE A 12 9.11 15.11 -20.63
CA PHE A 12 9.32 13.67 -20.49
C PHE A 12 9.03 13.16 -19.07
N GLN A 13 9.54 13.84 -18.04
CA GLN A 13 9.25 13.52 -16.64
C GLN A 13 7.78 13.70 -16.30
N GLY A 14 7.13 14.73 -16.84
CA GLY A 14 5.69 14.93 -16.73
C GLY A 14 4.89 13.77 -17.31
N VAL A 15 5.22 13.32 -18.53
CA VAL A 15 4.60 12.14 -19.14
C VAL A 15 4.84 10.88 -18.29
N MET A 16 6.07 10.68 -17.82
CA MET A 16 6.44 9.54 -16.98
C MET A 16 5.67 9.52 -15.66
N LEU A 17 5.40 10.68 -15.03
CA LEU A 17 4.57 10.78 -13.82
C LEU A 17 3.22 10.08 -14.02
N PHE A 18 2.52 10.40 -15.11
CA PHE A 18 1.21 9.84 -15.39
C PHE A 18 1.26 8.37 -15.85
N ILE A 19 2.34 7.94 -16.49
CA ILE A 19 2.58 6.51 -16.80
C ILE A 19 2.79 5.72 -15.51
N ILE A 20 3.63 6.21 -14.59
CA ILE A 20 3.88 5.59 -13.29
C ILE A 20 2.57 5.51 -12.50
N ALA A 21 1.83 6.62 -12.41
CA ALA A 21 0.52 6.64 -11.74
C ALA A 21 -0.46 5.63 -12.37
N LYS A 22 -0.45 5.47 -13.70
CA LYS A 22 -1.26 4.46 -14.41
C LYS A 22 -0.91 3.05 -13.99
N ILE A 23 0.39 2.73 -13.93
CA ILE A 23 0.88 1.39 -13.56
C ILE A 23 0.50 1.09 -12.12
N ILE A 24 0.71 2.04 -11.21
CA ILE A 24 0.38 1.92 -9.78
C ILE A 24 -1.12 1.64 -9.59
N LEU A 25 -1.98 2.41 -10.25
CA LEU A 25 -3.43 2.33 -10.10
C LEU A 25 -4.08 1.23 -10.97
N ASN A 26 -3.34 0.64 -11.90
CA ASN A 26 -3.83 -0.30 -12.90
C ASN A 26 -5.09 0.20 -13.64
N MET A 27 -5.15 1.49 -13.96
CA MET A 27 -6.29 2.11 -14.63
C MET A 27 -6.06 2.21 -16.15
N LYS A 28 -7.15 2.16 -16.91
CA LYS A 28 -7.16 2.53 -18.33
C LYS A 28 -7.49 4.01 -18.43
N TYR A 29 -6.73 4.78 -19.20
CA TYR A 29 -7.06 6.17 -19.51
C TYR A 29 -7.97 6.23 -20.73
N ALA A 30 -9.06 6.98 -20.63
CA ALA A 30 -9.89 7.32 -21.78
C ALA A 30 -9.27 8.46 -22.60
N ALA A 31 -9.71 8.69 -23.83
CA ALA A 31 -9.19 9.79 -24.67
C ALA A 31 -9.35 11.18 -24.01
N LYS A 32 -10.44 11.40 -23.27
CA LYS A 32 -10.67 12.64 -22.49
C LYS A 32 -9.65 12.82 -21.36
N ASP A 33 -9.19 11.72 -20.77
CA ASP A 33 -8.19 11.73 -19.70
C ASP A 33 -6.82 12.17 -20.22
N LEU A 34 -6.47 11.77 -21.44
CA LEU A 34 -5.22 12.17 -22.09
C LEU A 34 -5.17 13.68 -22.33
N LEU A 35 -6.30 14.30 -22.68
CA LEU A 35 -6.39 15.77 -22.82
C LEU A 35 -6.13 16.50 -21.50
N TYR A 36 -6.73 16.04 -20.39
CA TYR A 36 -6.47 16.63 -19.08
C TYR A 36 -5.00 16.46 -18.65
N ILE A 37 -4.42 15.28 -18.90
CA ILE A 37 -3.01 15.02 -18.61
C ILE A 37 -2.10 15.97 -19.41
N LEU A 38 -2.38 16.14 -20.70
CA LEU A 38 -1.61 17.00 -21.60
C LEU A 38 -1.70 18.47 -21.16
N LEU A 39 -2.88 18.92 -20.73
CA LEU A 39 -3.09 20.27 -20.20
C LEU A 39 -2.32 20.50 -18.89
N ILE A 40 -2.25 19.51 -17.99
CA ILE A 40 -1.46 19.59 -16.76
C ILE A 40 0.04 19.66 -17.08
N ILE A 41 0.52 18.86 -18.04
CA ILE A 41 1.94 18.86 -18.46
C ILE A 41 2.32 20.21 -19.09
N LEU A 42 1.49 20.74 -19.99
CA LEU A 42 1.69 22.04 -20.61
C LEU A 42 1.71 23.16 -19.56
N SER A 43 0.72 23.19 -18.67
CA SER A 43 0.69 24.16 -17.57
C SER A 43 1.93 24.05 -16.68
N GLY A 44 2.38 22.82 -16.37
CA GLY A 44 3.60 22.58 -15.60
C GLY A 44 4.85 23.11 -16.29
N SER A 45 4.97 22.90 -17.60
CA SER A 45 6.10 23.39 -18.40
C SER A 45 6.16 24.92 -18.50
N ILE A 46 4.99 25.58 -18.61
CA ILE A 46 4.89 27.05 -18.60
C ILE A 46 5.26 27.57 -17.21
N CYS A 47 4.73 26.97 -16.15
CA CYS A 47 5.07 27.35 -14.78
C CYS A 47 6.55 27.14 -14.46
N TYR A 48 7.21 26.14 -15.05
CA TYR A 48 8.66 25.93 -14.88
C TYR A 48 9.47 27.12 -15.40
N TYR A 49 9.02 27.76 -16.48
CA TYR A 49 9.68 28.96 -17.01
C TYR A 49 9.68 30.13 -16.01
N PHE A 50 8.59 30.31 -15.25
CA PHE A 50 8.43 31.41 -14.30
C PHE A 50 8.93 31.09 -12.88
N PHE A 51 8.66 29.88 -12.38
CA PHE A 51 8.88 29.49 -10.99
C PHE A 51 9.99 28.44 -10.81
N ASN A 52 10.65 28.03 -11.89
CA ASN A 52 11.73 27.05 -11.90
C ASN A 52 11.32 25.76 -11.14
N ARG A 53 12.08 25.35 -10.11
CA ARG A 53 11.84 24.12 -9.35
C ARG A 53 10.52 24.10 -8.59
N PHE A 54 9.97 25.26 -8.21
CA PHE A 54 8.72 25.32 -7.46
C PHE A 54 7.49 24.99 -8.30
N ALA A 55 7.61 24.98 -9.64
CA ALA A 55 6.56 24.53 -10.54
C ALA A 55 6.11 23.08 -10.26
N LEU A 56 6.97 22.26 -9.67
CA LEU A 56 6.63 20.90 -9.25
C LEU A 56 5.46 20.87 -8.27
N PHE A 57 5.36 21.82 -7.33
CA PHE A 57 4.23 21.87 -6.38
C PHE A 57 2.90 22.15 -7.08
N ILE A 58 2.90 22.98 -8.13
CA ILE A 58 1.71 23.29 -8.91
C ILE A 58 1.24 22.03 -9.66
N VAL A 59 2.17 21.32 -10.29
CA VAL A 59 1.88 20.04 -10.98
C VAL A 59 1.36 18.99 -9.99
N ILE A 60 1.92 18.93 -8.78
CA ILE A 60 1.47 18.01 -7.72
C ILE A 60 0.02 18.29 -7.35
N LEU A 61 -0.32 19.55 -7.04
CA LEU A 61 -1.68 19.93 -6.64
C LEU A 61 -2.69 19.64 -7.77
N ALA A 62 -2.33 19.99 -9.01
CA ALA A 62 -3.18 19.73 -10.17
C ALA A 62 -3.40 18.22 -10.41
N ALA A 63 -2.34 17.42 -10.30
CA ALA A 63 -2.42 15.96 -10.40
C ALA A 63 -3.28 15.37 -9.27
N ILE A 64 -3.12 15.84 -8.03
CA ILE A 64 -3.89 15.35 -6.88
C ILE A 64 -5.36 15.62 -7.11
N PHE A 65 -5.72 16.83 -7.53
CA PHE A 65 -7.11 17.19 -7.80
C PHE A 65 -7.74 16.32 -8.90
N TYR A 66 -6.99 16.08 -9.99
CA TYR A 66 -7.45 15.22 -11.08
C TYR A 66 -7.69 13.77 -10.62
N PHE A 67 -6.72 13.16 -9.94
CA PHE A 67 -6.85 11.78 -9.47
C PHE A 67 -7.79 11.62 -8.26
N TYR A 68 -8.03 12.69 -7.49
CA TYR A 68 -8.95 12.66 -6.34
C TYR A 68 -10.37 12.30 -6.77
N LYS A 69 -10.82 12.80 -7.92
CA LYS A 69 -12.14 12.46 -8.48
C LYS A 69 -12.30 10.96 -8.79
N LYS A 70 -11.20 10.24 -9.04
CA LYS A 70 -11.22 8.82 -9.44
C LYS A 70 -10.95 7.87 -8.28
N VAL A 71 -9.98 8.19 -7.42
CA VAL A 71 -9.43 7.25 -6.43
C VAL A 71 -9.49 7.79 -4.99
N LYS A 72 -10.12 8.97 -4.78
CA LYS A 72 -10.28 9.62 -3.46
C LYS A 72 -8.91 9.77 -2.75
N LEU A 73 -8.81 9.36 -1.48
CA LEU A 73 -7.60 9.53 -0.65
C LEU A 73 -6.37 8.77 -1.19
N TYR A 74 -6.55 7.69 -1.94
CA TYR A 74 -5.42 6.97 -2.55
C TYR A 74 -4.72 7.79 -3.63
N SER A 75 -5.37 8.82 -4.19
CA SER A 75 -4.76 9.79 -5.12
C SER A 75 -3.46 10.35 -4.56
N PHE A 76 -3.49 10.82 -3.31
CA PHE A 76 -2.35 11.44 -2.64
C PHE A 76 -1.16 10.46 -2.52
N LEU A 77 -1.43 9.23 -2.08
CA LEU A 77 -0.42 8.18 -1.97
C LEU A 77 0.21 7.86 -3.34
N THR A 78 -0.61 7.76 -4.38
CA THR A 78 -0.14 7.38 -5.71
C THR A 78 0.71 8.46 -6.38
N ILE A 79 0.39 9.73 -6.16
CA ILE A 79 1.12 10.84 -6.76
C ILE A 79 2.44 11.06 -6.04
N ILE A 80 2.44 11.07 -4.71
CA ILE A 80 3.69 11.17 -3.96
C ILE A 80 4.59 9.97 -4.25
N GLY A 81 4.01 8.76 -4.28
CA GLY A 81 4.74 7.56 -4.70
C GLY A 81 5.34 7.69 -6.11
N SER A 82 4.58 8.23 -7.07
CA SER A 82 5.06 8.44 -8.44
C SER A 82 6.23 9.43 -8.51
N ILE A 83 6.21 10.48 -7.70
CA ILE A 83 7.26 11.49 -7.65
C ILE A 83 8.53 10.92 -7.01
N LEU A 84 8.40 10.18 -5.91
CA LEU A 84 9.53 9.51 -5.29
C LEU A 84 10.19 8.52 -6.27
N ILE A 85 9.41 7.82 -7.09
CA ILE A 85 9.93 6.98 -8.18
C ILE A 85 10.67 7.82 -9.23
N LEU A 86 10.14 8.98 -9.64
CA LEU A 86 10.82 9.88 -10.58
C LEU A 86 12.19 10.35 -10.03
N TYR A 87 12.26 10.69 -8.75
CA TYR A 87 13.52 11.04 -8.09
C TYR A 87 14.51 9.87 -8.10
N LEU A 88 14.06 8.67 -7.74
CA LEU A 88 14.90 7.46 -7.79
C LEU A 88 15.43 7.18 -9.21
N SER A 89 14.58 7.27 -10.23
CA SER A 89 15.02 7.08 -11.62
C SER A 89 15.98 8.18 -12.08
N SER A 90 15.78 9.43 -11.65
CA SER A 90 16.71 10.52 -11.96
C SER A 90 18.09 10.28 -11.35
N MET A 91 18.16 9.80 -10.11
CA MET A 91 19.42 9.48 -9.45
C MET A 91 20.11 8.27 -10.08
N ALA A 92 19.35 7.22 -10.41
CA ALA A 92 19.89 6.05 -11.09
C ALA A 92 20.53 6.41 -12.43
N SER A 93 19.87 7.25 -13.23
CA SER A 93 20.42 7.73 -14.50
C SER A 93 21.68 8.58 -14.31
N LEU A 94 21.74 9.40 -13.25
CA LEU A 94 22.90 10.23 -12.92
C LEU A 94 24.10 9.40 -12.44
N LEU A 95 23.86 8.36 -11.62
CA LEU A 95 24.89 7.40 -11.19
C LEU A 95 25.52 6.69 -12.39
N MET A 96 24.71 6.26 -13.35
CA MET A 96 25.21 5.62 -14.57
C MET A 96 26.06 6.57 -15.42
N PHE A 97 25.69 7.85 -15.49
CA PHE A 97 26.54 8.85 -16.15
C PHE A 97 27.91 9.04 -15.51
N LEU A 98 28.00 8.91 -14.19
CA LEU A 98 29.26 9.02 -13.46
C LEU A 98 30.13 7.76 -13.59
N LEU A 99 29.52 6.57 -13.58
CA LEU A 99 30.26 5.31 -13.64
C LEU A 99 30.90 5.03 -15.01
N PHE A 100 30.23 5.45 -16.09
CA PHE A 100 30.64 5.13 -17.46
C PHE A 100 31.39 6.28 -18.16
N ASP A 101 31.69 7.38 -17.45
CA ASP A 101 32.31 8.61 -17.97
C ASP A 101 31.86 8.97 -19.39
N ILE A 102 30.54 8.96 -19.61
CA ILE A 102 29.91 9.09 -20.93
C ILE A 102 30.01 10.52 -21.48
N ARG A 103 30.83 11.38 -20.85
CA ARG A 103 31.00 12.80 -21.20
C ARG A 103 31.63 13.00 -22.58
N SER A 104 32.35 12.00 -23.09
CA SER A 104 33.05 12.05 -24.38
C SER A 104 32.19 11.62 -25.57
N PHE A 105 30.98 11.08 -25.34
CA PHE A 105 30.11 10.60 -26.42
C PHE A 105 29.21 11.72 -26.98
N ASN A 106 28.67 11.47 -28.18
CA ASN A 106 27.70 12.35 -28.83
C ASN A 106 26.48 12.60 -27.92
N ILE A 107 26.08 13.87 -27.83
CA ILE A 107 24.95 14.38 -27.02
C ILE A 107 23.65 13.58 -27.24
N ILE A 108 23.38 13.16 -28.48
CA ILE A 108 22.19 12.38 -28.84
C ILE A 108 22.21 11.00 -28.17
N ILE A 109 23.35 10.33 -28.17
CA ILE A 109 23.52 8.98 -27.60
C ILE A 109 23.38 9.05 -26.07
N VAL A 110 24.00 10.06 -25.45
CA VAL A 110 23.90 10.36 -24.02
C VAL A 110 22.43 10.53 -23.60
N ASN A 111 21.65 11.31 -24.34
CA ASN A 111 20.24 11.55 -24.06
C ASN A 111 19.38 10.29 -24.25
N LEU A 112 19.68 9.48 -25.25
CA LEU A 112 18.97 8.23 -25.52
C LEU A 112 19.19 7.23 -24.37
N VAL A 113 20.44 7.09 -23.93
CA VAL A 113 20.81 6.25 -22.78
C VAL A 113 20.13 6.74 -21.49
N TYR A 114 20.08 8.06 -21.26
CA TYR A 114 19.34 8.65 -20.13
C TYR A 114 17.87 8.23 -20.13
N VAL A 115 17.18 8.43 -21.26
CA VAL A 115 15.75 8.12 -21.40
C VAL A 115 15.49 6.63 -21.17
N LEU A 116 16.33 5.75 -21.72
CA LEU A 116 16.19 4.30 -21.57
C LEU A 116 16.35 3.83 -20.13
N ILE A 117 17.40 4.30 -19.43
CA ILE A 117 17.65 3.95 -18.03
C ILE A 117 16.56 4.52 -17.14
N PHE A 118 16.17 5.77 -17.36
CA PHE A 118 15.11 6.41 -16.59
C PHE A 118 13.77 5.66 -16.74
N ALA A 119 13.40 5.30 -17.98
CA ALA A 119 12.19 4.55 -18.27
C ALA A 119 12.22 3.14 -17.65
N SER A 120 13.33 2.41 -17.78
CA SER A 120 13.43 1.05 -17.24
C SER A 120 13.33 1.04 -15.71
N VAL A 121 14.06 1.91 -15.02
CA VAL A 121 14.03 2.02 -13.56
C VAL A 121 12.65 2.44 -13.07
N SER A 122 12.04 3.44 -13.69
CA SER A 122 10.71 3.90 -13.29
C SER A 122 9.63 2.83 -13.47
N ILE A 123 9.67 2.04 -14.56
CA ILE A 123 8.74 0.92 -14.77
C ILE A 123 8.94 -0.15 -13.68
N VAL A 124 10.18 -0.60 -13.43
CA VAL A 124 10.46 -1.62 -12.41
C VAL A 124 10.01 -1.17 -11.02
N CYS A 125 10.37 0.06 -10.63
CA CYS A 125 9.96 0.63 -9.34
C CYS A 125 8.42 0.79 -9.24
N SER A 126 7.74 1.16 -10.32
CA SER A 126 6.28 1.30 -10.33
C SER A 126 5.56 -0.04 -10.16
N LEU A 127 6.08 -1.13 -10.75
CA LEU A 127 5.56 -2.49 -10.56
C LEU A 127 5.77 -2.98 -9.12
N PHE A 128 6.94 -2.71 -8.55
CA PHE A 128 7.22 -3.02 -7.16
C PHE A 128 6.29 -2.25 -6.20
N LEU A 129 6.10 -0.96 -6.43
CA LEU A 129 5.20 -0.14 -5.61
C LEU A 129 3.73 -0.55 -5.77
N ARG A 130 3.31 -0.99 -6.96
CA ARG A 130 1.99 -1.61 -7.18
C ARG A 130 1.82 -2.87 -6.34
N TYR A 131 2.82 -3.75 -6.32
CA TYR A 131 2.80 -4.96 -5.50
C TYR A 131 2.67 -4.62 -4.01
N LEU A 132 3.43 -3.64 -3.52
CA LEU A 132 3.33 -3.15 -2.14
C LEU A 132 1.94 -2.59 -1.82
N ILE A 133 1.37 -1.75 -2.69
CA ILE A 133 0.01 -1.22 -2.50
C ILE A 133 -1.04 -2.33 -2.48
N LYS A 134 -0.87 -3.39 -3.29
CA LYS A 134 -1.77 -4.55 -3.28
C LYS A 134 -1.72 -5.28 -1.93
N ILE A 135 -0.53 -5.50 -1.38
CA ILE A 135 -0.35 -6.10 -0.04
C ILE A 135 -0.97 -5.20 1.03
N LEU A 136 -0.66 -3.90 0.98
CA LEU A 136 -1.22 -2.91 1.90
C LEU A 136 -2.76 -2.95 1.88
N ARG A 137 -3.37 -2.96 0.69
CA ARG A 137 -4.84 -2.99 0.54
C ARG A 137 -5.50 -4.27 1.05
N GLN A 138 -4.76 -5.38 1.12
CA GLN A 138 -5.28 -6.62 1.71
C GLN A 138 -5.25 -6.60 3.24
N SER A 139 -4.43 -5.73 3.85
CA SER A 139 -4.43 -5.54 5.30
C SER A 139 -5.65 -4.73 5.75
N TYR A 140 -6.25 -5.10 6.89
CA TYR A 140 -7.37 -4.35 7.46
C TYR A 140 -6.95 -2.94 7.91
N LEU A 141 -5.66 -2.75 8.20
CA LEU A 141 -5.06 -1.45 8.43
C LEU A 141 -5.32 -0.48 7.27
N SER A 142 -5.41 -0.95 6.02
CA SER A 142 -5.76 -0.08 4.88
C SER A 142 -7.22 0.38 4.85
N THR A 143 -8.12 -0.25 5.61
CA THR A 143 -9.49 0.25 5.80
C THR A 143 -9.50 1.42 6.79
N ASN A 144 -8.52 1.48 7.69
CA ASN A 144 -8.39 2.57 8.64
C ASN A 144 -7.83 3.83 7.95
N LYS A 145 -8.66 4.86 7.81
CA LYS A 145 -8.29 6.16 7.23
C LYS A 145 -7.07 6.76 7.92
N ILE A 146 -6.93 6.59 9.24
CA ILE A 146 -5.82 7.13 10.04
C ILE A 146 -4.49 6.53 9.61
N TYR A 147 -4.45 5.22 9.35
CA TYR A 147 -3.24 4.54 8.91
C TYR A 147 -2.79 5.01 7.53
N ILE A 148 -3.72 5.12 6.56
CA ILE A 148 -3.41 5.67 5.23
C ILE A 148 -2.89 7.10 5.35
N THR A 149 -3.49 7.93 6.21
CA THR A 149 -3.01 9.31 6.41
C THR A 149 -1.63 9.38 7.04
N ILE A 150 -1.29 8.48 7.97
CA ILE A 150 0.05 8.43 8.57
C ILE A 150 1.10 8.04 7.53
N VAL A 151 0.83 7.00 6.73
CA VAL A 151 1.75 6.56 5.66
C VAL A 151 1.91 7.66 4.60
N ALA A 152 0.81 8.32 4.23
CA ALA A 152 0.82 9.47 3.33
C ALA A 152 1.67 10.64 3.86
N LEU A 153 1.53 10.97 5.15
CA LEU A 153 2.27 12.05 5.78
C LEU A 153 3.76 11.73 5.90
N PHE A 154 4.11 10.47 6.22
CA PHE A 154 5.49 10.00 6.20
C PHE A 154 6.11 10.19 4.81
N LEU A 155 5.44 9.71 3.75
CA LEU A 155 5.93 9.86 2.38
C LEU A 155 6.06 11.33 1.97
N PHE A 156 5.11 12.18 2.38
CA PHE A 156 5.17 13.62 2.12
C PHE A 156 6.38 14.29 2.80
N PHE A 157 6.65 13.96 4.06
CA PHE A 157 7.85 14.44 4.76
C PHE A 157 9.14 13.98 4.07
N THR A 158 9.19 12.71 3.63
CA THR A 158 10.36 12.23 2.88
C THR A 158 10.54 12.99 1.57
N PHE A 159 9.46 13.34 0.87
CA PHE A 159 9.52 14.18 -0.32
C PHE A 159 10.08 15.58 0.00
N ILE A 160 9.63 16.24 1.06
CA ILE A 160 10.13 17.56 1.47
C ILE A 160 11.64 17.52 1.76
N ILE A 161 12.10 16.47 2.46
CA ILE A 161 13.52 16.30 2.77
C ILE A 161 14.31 16.16 1.46
N LEU A 162 13.90 15.26 0.57
CA LEU A 162 14.58 15.05 -0.72
C LEU A 162 14.58 16.31 -1.60
N PHE A 163 13.47 17.05 -1.63
CA PHE A 163 13.37 18.30 -2.37
C PHE A 163 14.34 19.36 -1.82
N SER A 164 14.44 19.50 -0.49
CA SER A 164 15.32 20.46 0.18
C SER A 164 16.80 20.16 -0.06
N PHE A 165 17.17 18.87 -0.11
CA PHE A 165 18.56 18.46 -0.37
C PHE A 165 18.92 18.41 -1.86
N MET A 166 18.02 18.79 -2.78
CA MET A 166 18.34 18.78 -4.21
C MET A 166 19.34 19.90 -4.56
N PRO A 167 20.55 19.58 -5.07
CA PRO A 167 21.57 20.60 -5.34
C PRO A 167 21.13 21.53 -6.49
N SER A 168 21.43 22.82 -6.38
CA SER A 168 21.14 23.84 -7.41
C SER A 168 22.02 23.69 -8.65
N SER A 169 23.29 23.32 -8.46
CA SER A 169 24.28 23.01 -9.49
C SER A 169 25.20 21.85 -9.06
N ILE A 170 25.82 21.18 -10.02
CA ILE A 170 26.65 19.97 -9.83
C ILE A 170 28.12 20.33 -9.48
N ASP A 171 28.44 21.61 -9.33
CA ASP A 171 29.84 22.09 -9.37
C ASP A 171 30.65 21.86 -8.08
N LYS A 172 30.02 21.46 -6.97
CA LYS A 172 30.73 21.17 -5.71
C LYS A 172 30.68 19.66 -5.40
N SER A 173 31.83 19.00 -5.49
CA SER A 173 31.98 17.57 -5.21
C SER A 173 31.52 17.15 -3.80
N SER A 174 31.60 18.06 -2.83
CA SER A 174 31.15 17.83 -1.45
C SER A 174 29.63 17.82 -1.30
N THR A 175 28.90 18.72 -1.97
CA THR A 175 27.43 18.74 -1.93
C THR A 175 26.87 17.52 -2.62
N PHE A 176 27.49 17.08 -3.71
CA PHE A 176 27.06 15.89 -4.44
C PHE A 176 27.21 14.58 -3.62
N LYS A 177 28.29 14.43 -2.84
CA LYS A 177 28.46 13.30 -1.92
C LYS A 177 27.36 13.27 -0.84
N LEU A 178 27.04 14.43 -0.26
CA LEU A 178 25.98 14.55 0.76
C LEU A 178 24.62 14.14 0.18
N VAL A 179 24.34 14.55 -1.05
CA VAL A 179 23.11 14.19 -1.78
C VAL A 179 22.99 12.68 -1.92
N ILE A 180 24.04 11.99 -2.40
CA ILE A 180 24.03 10.53 -2.50
C ILE A 180 23.77 9.87 -1.14
N VAL A 181 24.40 10.35 -0.07
CA VAL A 181 24.21 9.80 1.27
C VAL A 181 22.76 9.94 1.74
N VAL A 182 22.13 11.10 1.51
CA VAL A 182 20.72 11.33 1.85
C VAL A 182 19.80 10.40 1.03
N TYR A 183 20.09 10.18 -0.24
CA TYR A 183 19.32 9.25 -1.08
C TYR A 183 19.48 7.78 -0.65
N VAL A 184 20.69 7.35 -0.27
CA VAL A 184 20.91 6.00 0.27
C VAL A 184 20.16 5.82 1.59
N ALA A 185 20.21 6.81 2.49
CA ALA A 185 19.44 6.81 3.73
C ALA A 185 17.93 6.74 3.46
N PHE A 186 17.44 7.44 2.43
CA PHE A 186 16.05 7.37 2.00
C PHE A 186 15.65 5.97 1.48
N ILE A 187 16.47 5.34 0.64
CA ILE A 187 16.23 3.96 0.18
C ILE A 187 16.17 3.00 1.37
N LEU A 188 17.10 3.11 2.31
CA LEU A 188 17.11 2.30 3.53
C LEU A 188 15.84 2.53 4.37
N ALA A 189 15.40 3.78 4.52
CA ALA A 189 14.17 4.10 5.23
C ALA A 189 12.93 3.46 4.58
N ILE A 190 12.84 3.44 3.25
CA ILE A 190 11.76 2.75 2.53
C ILE A 190 11.83 1.24 2.77
N VAL A 191 13.01 0.63 2.70
CA VAL A 191 13.18 -0.81 2.92
C VAL A 191 12.74 -1.19 4.34
N ILE A 192 13.15 -0.42 5.34
CA ILE A 192 12.72 -0.62 6.74
C ILE A 192 11.21 -0.47 6.86
N LEU A 193 10.62 0.57 6.26
CA LEU A 193 9.17 0.78 6.25
C LEU A 193 8.44 -0.44 5.68
N VAL A 194 8.90 -0.98 4.54
CA VAL A 194 8.32 -2.16 3.90
C VAL A 194 8.40 -3.40 4.81
N ILE A 195 9.53 -3.62 5.48
CA ILE A 195 9.71 -4.73 6.42
C ILE A 195 8.75 -4.60 7.60
N VAL A 196 8.66 -3.41 8.21
CA VAL A 196 7.77 -3.13 9.35
C VAL A 196 6.31 -3.36 8.97
N ILE A 197 5.89 -2.87 7.81
CA ILE A 197 4.54 -3.08 7.28
C ILE A 197 4.29 -4.59 7.09
N SER A 198 5.22 -5.30 6.45
CA SER A 198 5.08 -6.73 6.17
C SER A 198 4.93 -7.56 7.46
N ILE A 199 5.76 -7.29 8.47
CA ILE A 199 5.67 -7.93 9.78
C ILE A 199 4.34 -7.60 10.46
N SER A 200 3.88 -6.35 10.38
CA SER A 200 2.63 -5.93 10.99
C SER A 200 1.43 -6.66 10.39
N VAL A 201 1.39 -6.77 9.05
CA VAL A 201 0.34 -7.54 8.34
C VAL A 201 0.38 -9.02 8.73
N LEU A 202 1.57 -9.63 8.80
CA LEU A 202 1.73 -11.02 9.23
C LEU A 202 1.28 -11.27 10.67
N ARG A 203 1.56 -10.33 11.59
CA ARG A 203 1.07 -10.40 12.97
C ARG A 203 -0.45 -10.30 13.02
N GLU A 204 -1.04 -9.37 12.26
CA GLU A 204 -2.48 -9.19 12.20
C GLU A 204 -3.20 -10.44 11.68
N MET A 205 -2.69 -11.05 10.60
CA MET A 205 -3.23 -12.30 10.05
C MET A 205 -3.20 -13.45 11.05
N ARG A 206 -2.12 -13.56 11.84
CA ARG A 206 -2.01 -14.57 12.90
C ARG A 206 -2.99 -14.31 14.03
N TYR A 207 -3.12 -13.06 14.47
CA TYR A 207 -4.06 -12.68 15.52
C TYR A 207 -5.51 -13.02 15.14
N LYS A 208 -5.90 -12.76 13.89
CA LYS A 208 -7.24 -13.13 13.39
C LYS A 208 -7.50 -14.63 13.41
N ARG A 209 -6.53 -15.44 12.98
CA ARG A 209 -6.63 -16.91 13.02
C ARG A 209 -6.81 -17.39 14.46
N GLN A 210 -6.02 -16.86 15.39
CA GLN A 210 -6.14 -17.19 16.81
C GLN A 210 -7.52 -16.82 17.37
N MET A 211 -8.06 -15.64 17.03
CA MET A 211 -9.41 -15.25 17.46
C MET A 211 -10.51 -16.17 16.91
N GLN A 212 -10.37 -16.60 15.66
CA GLN A 212 -11.29 -17.58 15.07
C GLN A 212 -11.20 -18.94 15.77
N GLU A 213 -9.99 -19.42 16.05
CA GLU A 213 -9.77 -20.65 16.80
C GLU A 213 -10.42 -20.57 18.19
N ILE A 214 -10.22 -19.46 18.93
CA ILE A 214 -10.84 -19.23 20.24
C ILE A 214 -12.38 -19.25 20.16
N ASP A 215 -12.98 -18.58 19.17
CA ASP A 215 -14.44 -18.60 18.98
C ASP A 215 -14.96 -20.01 18.69
N HIS A 216 -14.23 -20.79 17.89
CA HIS A 216 -14.56 -22.19 17.62
C HIS A 216 -14.48 -23.05 18.89
N TYR A 217 -13.42 -22.90 19.70
CA TYR A 217 -13.29 -23.60 20.98
C TYR A 217 -14.41 -23.22 21.94
N TYR A 218 -14.73 -21.93 22.06
CA TYR A 218 -15.82 -21.44 22.91
C TYR A 218 -17.17 -22.07 22.53
N LYS A 219 -17.52 -22.04 21.24
CA LYS A 219 -18.76 -22.67 20.72
C LYS A 219 -18.79 -24.18 20.88
N TYR A 220 -17.63 -24.83 20.87
CA TYR A 220 -17.52 -26.26 21.14
C TYR A 220 -17.77 -26.56 22.62
N THR A 221 -17.14 -25.82 23.53
CA THR A 221 -17.34 -25.97 24.98
C THR A 221 -18.79 -25.78 25.38
N LEU A 222 -19.46 -24.74 24.87
CA LEU A 222 -20.89 -24.51 25.11
C LEU A 222 -21.77 -25.68 24.63
N ARG A 223 -21.41 -26.32 23.51
CA ARG A 223 -22.13 -27.51 23.02
C ARG A 223 -21.94 -28.71 23.93
N ILE A 224 -20.73 -28.94 24.43
CA ILE A 224 -20.45 -30.02 25.39
C ILE A 224 -21.17 -29.78 26.71
N GLU A 225 -21.16 -28.55 27.21
CA GLU A 225 -21.89 -28.18 28.43
C GLU A 225 -23.39 -28.42 28.29
N LYS A 226 -23.97 -28.03 27.15
CA LYS A 226 -25.37 -28.32 26.83
C LYS A 226 -25.65 -29.83 26.82
N ILE A 227 -24.84 -30.62 26.11
CA ILE A 227 -24.98 -32.08 26.04
C ILE A 227 -24.88 -32.71 27.44
N ASN A 228 -23.96 -32.24 28.28
CA ASN A 228 -23.79 -32.77 29.63
C ASN A 228 -25.00 -32.45 30.53
N ASN A 229 -25.54 -31.23 30.43
CA ASN A 229 -26.77 -30.85 31.12
C ASN A 229 -27.98 -31.67 30.64
N ASP A 230 -28.11 -31.86 29.32
CA ASP A 230 -29.17 -32.68 28.73
C ASP A 230 -29.05 -34.15 29.21
N MET A 231 -27.82 -34.69 29.27
CA MET A 231 -27.55 -36.04 29.79
C MET A 231 -27.87 -36.18 31.28
N ARG A 232 -27.54 -35.16 32.08
CA ARG A 232 -27.89 -35.12 33.51
C ARG A 232 -29.40 -35.10 33.70
N LYS A 233 -30.12 -34.32 32.89
CA LYS A 233 -31.58 -34.26 32.90
C LYS A 233 -32.19 -35.60 32.48
N PHE A 234 -31.71 -36.19 31.38
CA PHE A 234 -32.14 -37.51 30.92
C PHE A 234 -31.98 -38.59 32.00
N ARG A 235 -30.82 -38.63 32.68
CA ARG A 235 -30.58 -39.58 33.78
C ARG A 235 -31.54 -39.36 34.95
N HIS A 236 -31.80 -38.11 35.32
CA HIS A 236 -32.73 -37.78 36.39
C HIS A 236 -34.16 -38.24 36.04
N ASP A 237 -34.62 -37.92 34.84
CA ASP A 237 -35.96 -38.31 34.37
C ASP A 237 -36.09 -39.84 34.29
N TYR A 238 -35.05 -40.53 33.83
CA TYR A 238 -35.01 -42.00 33.80
C TYR A 238 -35.07 -42.64 35.19
N ILE A 239 -34.32 -42.10 36.17
CA ILE A 239 -34.38 -42.58 37.56
C ILE A 239 -35.79 -42.40 38.14
N ASN A 240 -36.45 -41.27 37.87
CA ASN A 240 -37.81 -41.03 38.35
C ASN A 240 -38.82 -42.01 37.77
N ILE A 241 -38.75 -42.30 36.46
CA ILE A 241 -39.63 -43.30 35.83
C ILE A 241 -39.42 -44.68 36.48
N LEU A 242 -38.17 -45.10 36.70
CA LEU A 242 -37.88 -46.38 37.35
C LEU A 242 -38.36 -46.43 38.81
N LEU A 243 -38.24 -45.34 39.55
CA LEU A 243 -38.77 -45.23 40.92
C LEU A 243 -40.30 -45.34 40.92
N SER A 244 -40.98 -44.62 40.03
CA SER A 244 -42.43 -44.71 39.88
C SER A 244 -42.86 -46.14 39.51
N MET A 245 -42.19 -46.81 38.56
CA MET A 245 -42.45 -48.22 38.26
C MET A 245 -42.28 -49.11 39.50
N SER A 246 -41.20 -48.91 40.25
CA SER A 246 -40.90 -49.70 41.45
C SER A 246 -41.93 -49.50 42.56
N GLU A 247 -42.50 -48.31 42.71
CA GLU A 247 -43.57 -48.03 43.67
C GLU A 247 -44.86 -48.78 43.29
N TYR A 248 -45.32 -48.67 42.05
CA TYR A 248 -46.51 -49.40 41.59
C TYR A 248 -46.36 -50.93 41.71
N ILE A 249 -45.17 -51.48 41.43
CA ILE A 249 -44.89 -52.92 41.61
C ILE A 249 -44.91 -53.31 43.09
N ARG A 250 -44.36 -52.46 43.96
CA ARG A 250 -44.29 -52.73 45.40
C ARG A 250 -45.67 -52.70 46.07
N ASP A 251 -46.57 -51.85 45.57
CA ASP A 251 -47.93 -51.69 46.09
C ASP A 251 -48.95 -52.64 45.40
N ASP A 252 -48.49 -53.52 44.51
CA ASP A 252 -49.29 -54.48 43.71
C ASP A 252 -50.39 -53.82 42.83
N ASP A 253 -50.20 -52.54 42.47
CA ASP A 253 -51.14 -51.74 41.67
C ASP A 253 -50.79 -51.77 40.16
N MET A 254 -51.04 -52.92 39.53
CA MET A 254 -50.86 -53.07 38.08
C MET A 254 -51.81 -52.22 37.20
N PRO A 255 -53.08 -51.99 37.57
CA PRO A 255 -53.94 -51.05 36.85
C PRO A 255 -53.36 -49.63 36.82
N GLY A 256 -52.87 -49.13 37.96
CA GLY A 256 -52.23 -47.82 38.08
C GLY A 256 -50.97 -47.69 37.22
N LEU A 257 -50.08 -48.70 37.26
CA LEU A 257 -48.89 -48.75 36.39
C LEU A 257 -49.25 -48.65 34.90
N LYS A 258 -50.26 -49.42 34.46
CA LYS A 258 -50.69 -49.42 33.05
C LYS A 258 -51.20 -48.04 32.62
N SER A 259 -51.98 -47.37 33.48
CA SER A 259 -52.48 -46.02 33.22
C SER A 259 -51.41 -44.92 33.22
N TYR A 260 -50.27 -45.15 33.89
CA TYR A 260 -49.15 -44.20 33.92
C TYR A 260 -48.32 -44.20 32.63
N PHE A 261 -48.29 -45.32 31.90
CA PHE A 261 -47.54 -45.47 30.64
C PHE A 261 -48.38 -45.38 29.36
N ASP A 262 -49.70 -45.50 29.47
CA ASP A 262 -50.66 -45.25 28.37
C ASP A 262 -50.84 -43.74 28.10
#